data_AF-A0A959ZC99-F1
#
_entry.id   AF-A0A959ZC99-F1
#
_cell.length_a   1.000
_cell.length_b   1.000
_cell.length_c   1.000
_cell.angle_alpha   90.00
_cell.angle_beta   90.00
_cell.angle_gamma   90.00
#
_symmetry.space_group_name_H-M   'P 1'
#
loop_
_entity.id
_entity.type
_entity.pdbx_description
1 polymer ?
#
loop_
_entity_poly.entity_id
_entity_poly.type
_entity_poly.pdbx_seq_one_letter_code
_entity_poly.pdbx_strand_id
1 'polypeptide(L)'
;MSAESDLPLEKTWVFEEELWQDGPPHELFSRMRSECPVHWSEGMSMFPEEGGYWSVTTADGVYDVSRDWETYSSERGGITAVTDSVLPLELMTSMFIAMDPPKHD
;
A
#
# COMPACT_ATOMS: atom_id res chain seq x y z
N MET A 1 4.32 21.70 -12.51
CA MET A 1 3.09 21.12 -11.95
C MET A 1 2.71 20.00 -12.89
N SER A 2 3.00 18.76 -12.49
CA SER A 2 2.66 17.58 -13.30
C SER A 2 1.13 17.43 -13.32
N ALA A 3 0.57 17.09 -14.48
CA ALA A 3 -0.87 17.07 -14.73
C ALA A 3 -1.65 16.13 -13.77
N GLU A 4 -0.96 15.24 -13.08
CA GLU A 4 -1.52 14.26 -12.15
C GLU A 4 -1.86 14.86 -10.77
N SER A 5 -1.22 15.97 -10.39
CA SER A 5 -1.48 16.63 -9.10
C SER A 5 -2.88 17.26 -9.00
N ASP A 6 -3.62 17.35 -10.11
CA ASP A 6 -4.98 17.89 -10.18
C ASP A 6 -6.07 16.82 -10.33
N LEU A 7 -5.70 15.53 -10.40
CA LEU A 7 -6.69 14.46 -10.44
C LEU A 7 -7.48 14.38 -9.12
N PRO A 8 -8.79 14.10 -9.16
CA PRO A 8 -9.56 13.76 -7.97
C PRO A 8 -8.95 12.54 -7.29
N LEU A 9 -8.74 12.59 -5.97
CA LEU A 9 -8.10 11.49 -5.22
C LEU A 9 -8.83 10.16 -5.42
N GLU A 10 -10.17 10.18 -5.53
CA GLU A 10 -11.01 9.01 -5.83
C GLU A 10 -10.59 8.25 -7.11
N LYS A 11 -9.91 8.91 -8.04
CA LYS A 11 -9.42 8.33 -9.31
C LYS A 11 -7.90 8.18 -9.33
N THR A 12 -7.24 8.38 -8.21
CA THR A 12 -5.78 8.23 -8.08
C THR A 12 -5.47 6.88 -7.45
N TRP A 13 -4.71 6.06 -8.18
CA TRP A 13 -4.10 4.84 -7.66
C TRP A 13 -2.62 5.13 -7.40
N VAL A 14 -2.18 5.02 -6.15
CA VAL A 14 -0.82 5.46 -5.71
C VAL A 14 0.29 4.55 -6.26
N PHE A 15 -0.06 3.32 -6.63
CA PHE A 15 0.86 2.32 -7.17
C PHE A 15 1.22 2.56 -8.65
N GLU A 16 0.58 3.51 -9.34
CA GLU A 16 0.86 3.79 -10.76
C GLU A 16 2.28 4.31 -10.96
N GLU A 17 3.02 3.68 -11.87
CA GLU A 17 4.44 3.92 -12.11
C GLU A 17 4.71 5.38 -12.49
N GLU A 18 3.80 6.00 -13.24
CA GLU A 18 3.86 7.37 -13.72
C GLU A 18 4.06 8.38 -12.57
N LEU A 19 3.45 8.12 -11.41
CA LEU A 19 3.56 8.99 -10.23
C LEU A 19 4.97 9.01 -9.61
N TRP A 20 5.82 8.03 -9.93
CA TRP A 20 7.12 7.82 -9.30
C TRP A 20 8.31 8.10 -10.23
N GLN A 21 8.06 8.39 -11.52
CA GLN A 21 9.11 8.59 -12.53
C GLN A 21 10.09 9.72 -12.18
N ASP A 22 9.60 10.77 -11.53
CA ASP A 22 10.38 11.93 -11.09
C ASP A 22 10.80 11.86 -9.60
N GLY A 23 10.68 10.67 -8.99
CA GLY A 23 10.92 10.44 -7.57
C GLY A 23 9.63 10.39 -6.73
N PRO A 24 9.73 10.39 -5.39
CA PRO A 24 8.55 10.25 -4.53
C PRO A 24 7.54 11.40 -4.73
N PRO A 25 6.24 11.11 -4.94
CA PRO A 25 5.22 12.12 -5.23
C PRO A 25 4.78 12.87 -3.96
N HIS A 26 5.67 13.69 -3.40
CA HIS A 26 5.46 14.37 -2.11
C HIS A 26 4.21 15.25 -2.07
N GLU A 27 3.89 15.95 -3.17
CA GLU A 27 2.68 16.79 -3.28
C GLU A 27 1.39 15.96 -3.19
N LEU A 28 1.34 14.80 -3.86
CA LEU A 28 0.20 13.89 -3.77
C LEU A 28 0.03 13.38 -2.34
N PHE A 29 1.11 12.91 -1.71
CA PHE A 29 1.05 12.47 -0.31
C PHE A 29 0.66 13.60 0.66
N SER A 30 1.01 14.86 0.34
CA SER A 30 0.56 16.03 1.10
C SER A 30 -0.95 16.20 1.02
N ARG A 31 -1.52 16.15 -0.20
CA ARG A 31 -2.96 16.22 -0.44
C ARG A 31 -3.71 15.06 0.22
N MET A 32 -3.22 13.83 0.07
CA MET A 32 -3.84 12.65 0.68
C MET A 32 -3.92 12.80 2.20
N ARG A 33 -2.84 13.22 2.86
CA ARG A 33 -2.85 13.44 4.32
C ARG A 33 -3.88 14.48 4.77
N SER A 34 -4.15 15.51 3.96
CA SER A 34 -5.12 16.56 4.32
C SER A 34 -6.56 16.24 3.94
N GLU A 35 -6.78 15.55 2.82
CA GLU A 35 -8.11 15.38 2.22
C GLU A 35 -8.68 13.96 2.43
N CYS A 36 -7.85 12.92 2.31
CA CYS A 36 -8.24 11.51 2.37
C CYS A 36 -7.09 10.64 2.93
N PRO A 37 -6.84 10.69 4.25
CA PRO A 37 -5.63 10.11 4.84
C PRO A 37 -5.58 8.58 4.81
N VAL A 38 -6.75 7.95 4.69
CA VAL A 38 -6.96 6.52 4.46
C VAL A 38 -7.74 6.37 3.17
N HIS A 39 -7.02 6.10 2.08
CA HIS A 39 -7.54 6.18 0.72
C HIS A 39 -7.67 4.79 0.08
N TRP A 40 -8.82 4.50 -0.53
CA TRP A 40 -9.03 3.25 -1.26
C TRP A 40 -8.62 3.41 -2.72
N SER A 41 -7.73 2.53 -3.20
CA SER A 41 -7.42 2.36 -4.62
C SER A 41 -8.05 1.07 -5.11
N GLU A 42 -8.84 1.14 -6.17
CA GLU A 42 -9.61 -0.01 -6.68
C GLU A 42 -8.73 -1.09 -7.33
N GLY A 43 -7.52 -0.75 -7.76
CA GLY A 43 -6.58 -1.69 -8.37
C GLY A 43 -5.22 -1.09 -8.68
N MET A 44 -4.46 -1.80 -9.50
CA MET A 44 -3.11 -1.45 -9.96
C MET A 44 -3.00 -1.76 -11.45
N SER A 45 -2.66 -0.80 -12.31
CA SER A 45 -2.65 -1.03 -13.77
C SER A 45 -1.66 -2.11 -14.20
N MET A 46 -0.52 -2.23 -13.50
CA MET A 46 0.50 -3.25 -13.79
C MET A 46 0.08 -4.66 -13.34
N PHE A 47 -0.86 -4.77 -12.39
CA PHE A 47 -1.32 -6.02 -11.80
C PHE A 47 -2.85 -6.06 -11.72
N PRO A 48 -3.55 -6.17 -12.87
CA PRO A 48 -5.01 -6.02 -12.94
C PRO A 48 -5.79 -7.17 -12.27
N GLU A 49 -5.14 -8.28 -11.97
CA GLU A 49 -5.72 -9.43 -11.27
C GLU A 49 -5.68 -9.25 -9.74
N GLU A 50 -4.85 -8.33 -9.23
CA GLU A 50 -4.75 -8.05 -7.80
C GLU A 50 -5.95 -7.21 -7.34
N GLY A 51 -6.33 -7.40 -6.07
CA GLY A 51 -7.37 -6.61 -5.45
C GLY A 51 -6.97 -5.15 -5.25
N GLY A 52 -7.96 -4.32 -4.93
CA GLY A 52 -7.70 -2.96 -4.44
C GLY A 52 -7.01 -2.95 -3.08
N TYR A 53 -6.46 -1.80 -2.71
CA TYR A 53 -5.69 -1.62 -1.47
C TYR A 53 -5.99 -0.29 -0.79
N TRP A 54 -5.73 -0.25 0.51
CA TRP A 54 -5.80 0.96 1.32
C TRP A 54 -4.43 1.62 1.43
N SER A 55 -4.36 2.90 1.10
CA SER A 55 -3.19 3.75 1.36
C SER A 55 -3.38 4.49 2.67
N VAL A 56 -2.55 4.19 3.67
CA VAL A 56 -2.50 4.90 4.96
C VAL A 56 -1.34 5.88 4.92
N THR A 57 -1.65 7.19 4.96
CA THR A 57 -0.65 8.23 4.62
C THR A 57 -0.20 9.10 5.79
N THR A 58 -0.82 8.94 6.97
CA THR A 58 -0.45 9.67 8.20
C THR A 58 0.52 8.87 9.05
N ALA A 59 1.38 9.57 9.79
CA ALA A 59 2.32 8.93 10.70
C ALA A 59 1.60 8.12 11.79
N ASP A 60 0.54 8.67 12.37
CA ASP A 60 -0.27 8.00 13.39
C ASP A 60 -0.97 6.75 12.82
N GLY A 61 -1.53 6.84 11.60
CA GLY A 61 -2.15 5.69 10.95
C GLY A 61 -1.15 4.56 10.67
N VAL A 62 0.05 4.89 10.20
CA VAL A 62 1.13 3.90 10.02
C VAL A 62 1.54 3.32 11.37
N TYR A 63 1.66 4.15 12.41
CA TYR A 63 2.01 3.71 13.76
C TYR A 63 1.01 2.70 14.31
N ASP A 64 -0.29 2.97 14.16
CA ASP A 64 -1.38 2.12 14.65
C ASP A 64 -1.42 0.78 13.91
N VAL A 65 -1.40 0.82 12.57
CA VAL A 65 -1.40 -0.39 11.72
C VAL A 65 -0.19 -1.27 12.01
N SER A 66 0.99 -0.67 12.17
CA SER A 66 2.24 -1.40 12.36
C SER A 66 2.38 -2.08 13.73
N ARG A 67 1.47 -1.82 14.68
CA ARG A 67 1.53 -2.37 16.04
C ARG A 67 0.39 -3.33 16.38
N ASP A 68 -0.69 -3.30 15.61
CA ASP A 68 -1.83 -4.19 15.80
C ASP A 68 -1.76 -5.34 14.78
N TRP A 69 -0.84 -6.28 15.00
CA TRP A 69 -0.66 -7.45 14.13
C TRP A 69 -1.87 -8.40 14.16
N GLU A 70 -2.65 -8.38 15.25
CA GLU A 70 -3.85 -9.21 15.38
C GLU A 70 -4.92 -8.79 14.35
N THR A 71 -5.02 -7.47 14.11
CA THR A 71 -5.89 -6.89 13.07
C THR A 71 -5.20 -6.85 11.70
N TYR A 72 -3.93 -6.42 11.65
CA TYR A 72 -3.14 -6.17 10.44
C TYR A 72 -2.01 -7.19 10.29
N SER A 73 -2.40 -8.40 9.88
CA SER A 73 -1.51 -9.55 9.70
C SER A 73 -0.55 -9.37 8.53
N SER A 74 0.74 -9.66 8.76
CA SER A 74 1.74 -9.77 7.68
C SER A 74 1.67 -11.13 6.97
N GLU A 75 1.12 -12.16 7.63
CA GLU A 75 1.05 -13.52 7.11
C GLU A 75 -0.13 -13.74 6.14
N ARG A 76 -1.32 -13.19 6.44
CA ARG A 76 -2.55 -13.53 5.70
C ARG A 76 -2.59 -13.01 4.25
N GLY A 77 -1.93 -11.89 3.96
CA GLY A 77 -1.94 -11.25 2.64
C GLY A 77 -0.55 -10.91 2.11
N GLY A 78 0.50 -11.24 2.87
CA GLY A 78 1.86 -10.84 2.56
C GLY A 78 2.14 -9.38 2.93
N ILE A 79 3.34 -8.93 2.59
CA ILE A 79 3.86 -7.60 2.95
C ILE A 79 4.05 -6.66 1.76
N THR A 80 3.77 -7.15 0.56
CA THR A 80 3.78 -6.36 -0.67
C THR A 80 2.34 -6.13 -1.12
N ALA A 81 2.07 -5.00 -1.77
CA ALA A 81 0.75 -4.72 -2.34
C ALA A 81 0.34 -5.72 -3.43
N VAL A 82 1.32 -6.42 -4.00
CA VAL A 82 1.14 -7.47 -5.00
C VAL A 82 1.35 -8.80 -4.29
N THR A 83 0.31 -9.62 -4.18
CA THR A 83 0.34 -10.82 -3.33
C THR A 83 0.59 -12.09 -4.15
N ASP A 84 -0.02 -12.22 -5.32
CA ASP A 84 0.03 -13.47 -6.11
C ASP A 84 0.75 -13.33 -7.45
N SER A 85 0.94 -12.09 -7.93
CA SER A 85 1.48 -11.84 -9.28
C SER A 85 3.01 -11.88 -9.39
N VAL A 86 3.74 -11.81 -8.27
CA VAL A 86 5.22 -11.75 -8.27
C VAL A 86 5.85 -12.96 -7.58
N LEU A 87 5.39 -13.27 -6.38
CA LEU A 87 5.84 -14.42 -5.58
C LEU A 87 4.59 -15.07 -4.99
N PRO A 88 4.46 -16.41 -5.04
CA PRO A 88 3.36 -17.08 -4.35
C PRO A 88 3.34 -16.70 -2.86
N LEU A 89 2.16 -16.43 -2.31
CA LEU A 89 2.00 -16.04 -0.90
C LEU A 89 2.67 -17.02 0.07
N GLU A 90 2.62 -18.32 -0.20
CA GLU A 90 3.29 -19.36 0.61
C GLU A 90 4.82 -19.17 0.66
N LEU A 91 5.42 -18.76 -0.46
CA LEU A 91 6.85 -18.48 -0.53
C LEU A 91 7.17 -17.15 0.18
N MET A 92 6.31 -16.15 0.06
CA MET A 92 6.49 -14.86 0.74
C MET A 92 6.44 -15.02 2.26
N THR A 93 5.44 -15.73 2.78
CA THR A 93 5.23 -16.00 4.21
C THR A 93 6.26 -16.95 4.82
N SER A 94 7.15 -17.53 4.00
CA SER A 94 8.35 -18.24 4.48
C SER A 94 9.50 -17.29 4.88
N MET A 95 9.42 -16.02 4.48
CA MET A 95 10.37 -14.98 4.88
C MET A 95 9.98 -14.45 6.26
N PHE A 96 10.97 -14.27 7.13
CA PHE A 96 10.77 -13.78 8.51
C PHE A 96 9.91 -12.51 8.55
N ILE A 97 10.18 -11.54 7.66
CA ILE A 97 9.46 -10.25 7.59
C ILE A 97 7.96 -10.37 7.25
N ALA A 98 7.49 -11.53 6.78
CA ALA A 98 6.10 -11.76 6.37
C ALA A 98 5.38 -12.77 7.28
N MET A 99 5.87 -12.95 8.51
CA MET A 99 5.28 -13.82 9.51
C MET A 99 4.70 -12.99 10.67
N ASP A 100 3.63 -13.48 11.29
CA ASP A 100 3.11 -12.92 12.53
C ASP A 100 3.65 -13.70 13.76
N PRO A 101 3.61 -13.11 14.97
CA PRO A 101 3.82 -13.84 16.22
C PRO A 101 2.97 -15.12 16.32
N PRO A 102 3.51 -16.22 16.89
CA PRO A 102 4.83 -16.34 17.53
C PRO A 102 5.97 -16.75 16.56
N LYS A 103 5.73 -16.87 15.25
CA LYS A 103 6.77 -17.32 14.30
C LYS A 103 7.87 -16.28 14.10
N HIS A 104 7.52 -15.00 14.29
CA HIS A 104 8.37 -13.82 14.13
C HIS A 104 8.83 -13.18 15.46
N ASP A 105 8.48 -13.75 16.62
CA ASP A 105 8.86 -13.23 17.95
C ASP A 105 10.31 -13.56 18.36
#